data_AF-A0A7K4HS28-F1
#
_entry.id   AF-A0A7K4HS28-F1
#
_cell.length_a   1.000
_cell.length_b   1.000
_cell.length_c   1.000
_cell.angle_alpha   90.00
_cell.angle_beta   90.00
_cell.angle_gamma   90.00
#
_symmetry.space_group_name_H-M   'P 1'
#
loop_
_entity.id
_entity.type
_entity.pdbx_description
1 polymer ?
#
loop_
_entity_poly.entity_id
_entity_poly.type
_entity_poly.pdbx_seq_one_letter_code
_entity_poly.pdbx_strand_id
1 'polypeptide(L)'
;MLTCTGGCTGIGFGEVTYSSGQLEVMVDNTGEPEEATLQVTIFRTDNFTQTGVANFAEVVTFQRGSNTFTFPVDLEPGTYKLYLYISKGSARTVSVIRDITV
;
A
#
# COMPACT_ATOMS: atom_id res chain seq x y z
N MET A 1 22.25 10.62 -19.58
CA MET A 1 21.60 9.76 -18.57
C MET A 1 20.56 10.63 -17.87
N LEU A 2 19.29 10.48 -18.23
CA LEU A 2 18.21 11.32 -17.72
C LEU A 2 17.90 10.87 -16.28
N THR A 3 18.50 11.53 -15.28
CA THR A 3 18.14 11.33 -13.88
C THR A 3 16.85 12.09 -13.61
N CYS A 4 15.71 11.44 -13.85
CA CYS A 4 14.43 11.90 -13.32
C CYS A 4 14.41 11.63 -11.80
N THR A 5 15.10 12.45 -11.01
CA THR A 5 14.76 12.60 -9.58
C THR A 5 13.47 13.43 -9.53
N GLY A 6 12.36 12.81 -9.95
CA GLY A 6 11.05 13.28 -9.55
C GLY A 6 10.92 12.98 -8.06
N GLY A 7 11.59 13.78 -7.22
CA GLY A 7 11.35 13.79 -5.79
C GLY A 7 9.94 14.29 -5.60
N CYS A 8 8.96 13.38 -5.59
CA CYS A 8 7.66 13.66 -5.02
C CYS A 8 7.94 14.01 -3.56
N THR A 9 7.89 15.31 -3.23
CA THR A 9 8.11 15.84 -1.89
C THR A 9 6.90 15.56 -0.98
N GLY A 10 6.47 14.30 -0.92
CA GLY A 10 5.26 13.89 -0.21
C GLY A 10 5.31 12.44 0.25
N ILE A 11 4.15 11.94 0.65
CA ILE A 11 3.95 10.55 1.08
C ILE A 11 3.88 9.65 -0.17
N GLY A 12 4.54 8.51 -0.14
CA GLY A 12 4.56 7.53 -1.23
C GLY A 12 4.68 6.10 -0.75
N PHE A 13 4.12 5.16 -1.51
CA PHE A 13 4.28 3.73 -1.23
C PHE A 13 5.65 3.24 -1.70
N GLY A 14 6.37 2.60 -0.79
CA GLY A 14 7.61 1.89 -1.05
C GLY A 14 7.37 0.42 -1.43
N GLU A 15 8.15 -0.45 -0.80
CA GLU A 15 8.07 -1.89 -0.96
C GLU A 15 6.83 -2.47 -0.28
N VAL A 16 6.30 -3.55 -0.86
CA VAL A 16 5.15 -4.28 -0.32
C VAL A 16 5.50 -5.75 -0.38
N THR A 17 5.53 -6.39 0.77
CA THR A 17 5.92 -7.79 0.92
C THR A 17 4.82 -8.56 1.64
N TYR A 18 4.73 -9.84 1.35
CA TYR A 18 3.85 -10.75 2.08
C TYR A 18 4.70 -11.86 2.66
N SER A 19 4.61 -12.05 3.98
CA SER A 19 5.30 -13.15 4.67
C SER A 19 4.55 -13.54 5.94
N SER A 20 4.60 -14.82 6.30
CA SER A 20 4.07 -15.32 7.59
C SER A 20 2.61 -14.91 7.90
N GLY A 21 1.73 -14.84 6.88
CA GLY A 21 0.33 -14.44 7.07
C GLY A 21 0.12 -12.95 7.28
N GLN A 22 1.10 -12.13 6.92
CA GLN A 22 1.07 -10.68 7.08
C GLN A 22 1.49 -9.99 5.79
N LEU A 23 0.73 -8.97 5.41
CA LEU A 23 1.10 -8.03 4.37
C LEU A 23 1.81 -6.84 5.01
N GLU A 24 3.07 -6.62 4.65
CA GLU A 24 3.83 -5.45 5.07
C GLU A 24 3.81 -4.42 3.94
N VAL A 25 3.40 -3.19 4.27
CA VAL A 25 3.34 -2.06 3.35
C VAL A 25 4.25 -0.97 3.87
N MET A 26 5.33 -0.69 3.13
CA MET A 26 6.23 0.42 3.42
C MET A 26 5.70 1.71 2.80
N VAL A 27 5.71 2.78 3.57
CA VAL A 27 5.31 4.13 3.15
C VAL A 27 6.37 5.12 3.57
N ASP A 28 6.95 5.81 2.60
CA ASP A 28 7.93 6.86 2.82
C ASP A 28 7.22 8.22 2.86
N ASN A 29 7.50 9.01 3.91
CA ASN A 29 7.06 10.39 4.02
C ASN A 29 8.29 11.31 4.12
N THR A 30 8.48 12.16 3.12
CA THR A 30 9.59 13.14 3.11
C THR A 30 9.25 14.46 3.80
N GLY A 31 7.97 14.67 4.12
CA GLY A 31 7.43 15.88 4.76
C GLY A 31 7.39 15.82 6.29
N GLU A 32 6.56 16.69 6.87
CA GLU A 32 6.22 16.65 8.29
C GLU A 32 5.29 15.47 8.60
N PRO A 33 5.24 14.99 9.86
CA PRO A 33 4.28 13.97 10.27
C PRO A 33 2.85 14.36 9.90
N GLU A 34 2.14 13.44 9.26
CA GLU A 34 0.83 13.73 8.68
C GLU A 34 -0.15 12.60 8.97
N GLU A 35 -1.34 12.95 9.46
CA GLU A 35 -2.44 12.01 9.66
C GLU A 35 -3.23 11.85 8.35
N ALA A 36 -3.40 10.61 7.91
CA ALA A 36 -4.20 10.26 6.75
C ALA A 36 -4.68 8.79 6.84
N THR A 37 -5.65 8.44 6.00
CA THR A 37 -6.17 7.08 5.93
C THR A 37 -5.32 6.25 4.98
N LEU A 38 -4.79 5.13 5.47
CA LEU A 38 -4.17 4.09 4.67
C LEU A 38 -5.22 3.02 4.36
N GLN A 39 -5.51 2.82 3.08
CA GLN A 39 -6.40 1.77 2.63
C GLN A 39 -5.66 0.74 1.76
N VAL A 40 -5.86 -0.53 2.06
CA VAL A 40 -5.31 -1.68 1.33
C VAL A 40 -6.47 -2.56 0.91
N THR A 41 -6.65 -2.79 -0.39
CA THR A 41 -7.63 -3.75 -0.90
C THR A 41 -6.91 -4.84 -1.68
N ILE A 42 -7.21 -6.09 -1.35
CA ILE A 42 -6.55 -7.27 -1.90
C ILE A 42 -7.53 -8.02 -2.78
N PHE A 43 -7.16 -8.23 -4.03
CA PHE A 43 -7.92 -9.02 -4.99
C PHE A 43 -7.11 -10.26 -5.38
N ARG A 44 -7.70 -11.45 -5.29
CA ARG A 44 -7.15 -12.64 -5.95
C ARG A 44 -7.37 -12.50 -7.45
N THR A 45 -6.34 -12.79 -8.23
CA THR A 45 -6.40 -12.78 -9.68
C THR A 45 -6.29 -14.20 -10.21
N ASP A 46 -7.38 -14.72 -10.77
CA ASP A 46 -7.45 -16.04 -11.39
C ASP A 46 -8.33 -15.99 -12.65
N ASN A 47 -7.95 -16.73 -13.70
CA ASN A 47 -8.74 -16.85 -14.94
C ASN A 47 -9.25 -15.51 -15.50
N PHE A 48 -8.44 -14.45 -15.45
CA PHE A 48 -8.78 -13.08 -15.87
C PHE A 48 -9.88 -12.39 -15.04
N THR A 49 -10.17 -12.89 -13.84
CA THR A 49 -11.10 -12.31 -12.88
C THR A 49 -10.38 -11.73 -11.66
N GLN A 50 -11.00 -10.76 -11.00
CA GLN A 50 -10.52 -10.17 -9.75
C GLN A 50 -11.57 -10.38 -8.68
N THR A 51 -11.25 -11.22 -7.69
CA THR A 51 -12.14 -11.51 -6.56
C THR A 51 -11.61 -10.82 -5.31
N GLY A 52 -12.40 -9.95 -4.69
CA GLY A 52 -12.00 -9.26 -3.46
C GLY A 52 -11.85 -10.24 -2.29
N VAL A 53 -10.68 -10.22 -1.65
CA VAL A 53 -10.32 -11.12 -0.54
C VAL A 53 -10.30 -10.39 0.80
N ALA A 54 -9.70 -9.20 0.82
CA ALA A 54 -9.60 -8.39 2.03
C ALA A 54 -9.61 -6.90 1.71
N ASN A 55 -10.08 -6.11 2.67
CA ASN A 55 -10.05 -4.65 2.64
C ASN A 55 -9.74 -4.14 4.04
N PHE A 56 -8.69 -3.34 4.14
CA PHE A 56 -8.26 -2.66 5.36
C PHE A 56 -8.30 -1.16 5.11
N ALA A 57 -8.78 -0.40 6.07
CA ALA A 57 -8.78 1.06 6.03
C ALA A 57 -8.60 1.60 7.45
N GLU A 58 -7.45 2.21 7.72
CA GLU A 58 -7.08 2.68 9.05
C GLU A 58 -6.55 4.11 8.97
N VAL A 59 -6.92 4.94 9.96
CA VAL A 59 -6.34 6.28 10.13
C VAL A 59 -5.01 6.12 10.84
N VAL A 60 -3.94 6.57 10.20
CA VAL A 60 -2.57 6.45 10.70
C VAL A 60 -1.84 7.78 10.60
N THR A 61 -0.83 7.97 11.44
CA THR A 61 0.09 9.09 11.33
C THR A 61 1.37 8.65 10.63
N PHE A 62 1.59 9.12 9.41
CA PHE A 62 2.82 8.88 8.65
C PHE A 62 3.95 9.76 9.21
N GLN A 63 4.85 9.16 10.00
CA GLN A 63 6.02 9.86 10.52
C GLN A 63 6.98 10.22 9.40
N ARG A 64 7.78 11.27 9.59
CA ARG A 64 8.86 11.62 8.66
C ARG A 64 9.84 10.44 8.55
N GLY A 65 10.16 10.04 7.33
CA GLY A 65 10.98 8.86 7.03
C GLY A 65 10.14 7.68 6.55
N SER A 66 10.66 6.47 6.78
CA SER A 66 10.01 5.23 6.35
C SER A 66 9.11 4.68 7.45
N ASN A 67 7.88 4.32 7.10
CA ASN A 67 6.88 3.74 7.98
C ASN A 67 6.50 2.36 7.45
N THR A 68 6.47 1.35 8.31
CA THR A 68 6.03 0.01 7.94
C THR A 68 4.70 -0.30 8.62
N PHE A 69 3.69 -0.65 7.82
CA PHE A 69 2.38 -1.05 8.28
C PHE A 69 2.15 -2.52 8.00
N THR A 70 1.69 -3.27 9.00
CA THR A 70 1.46 -4.71 8.90
C THR A 70 -0.02 -5.02 8.99
N PHE A 71 -0.55 -5.72 7.99
CA PHE A 71 -1.95 -6.14 7.93
C PHE A 71 -2.04 -7.67 8.03
N PRO A 72 -2.69 -8.22 9.08
CA PRO A 72 -2.88 -9.66 9.19
C PRO A 72 -3.88 -10.12 8.13
N VAL A 73 -3.44 -11.01 7.24
CA VAL A 73 -4.29 -11.59 6.21
C VAL A 73 -3.77 -12.97 5.82
N ASP A 74 -4.65 -13.96 5.88
CA ASP A 74 -4.33 -15.32 5.44
C ASP A 74 -4.66 -15.45 3.95
N LEU A 75 -3.63 -15.51 3.11
CA LEU A 75 -3.75 -15.67 1.67
C LEU A 75 -3.33 -17.09 1.28
N GLU A 76 -4.22 -17.78 0.57
CA GLU A 76 -3.88 -19.05 -0.08
C GLU A 76 -2.81 -18.84 -1.18
N PRO A 77 -2.05 -19.87 -1.55
CA PRO A 77 -1.11 -19.78 -2.67
C PRO A 77 -1.77 -19.27 -3.95
N GLY A 78 -1.16 -18.29 -4.60
CA GLY A 78 -1.72 -17.66 -5.80
C GLY A 78 -1.21 -16.25 -6.08
N THR A 79 -1.76 -15.65 -7.13
CA THR A 79 -1.44 -14.27 -7.54
C THR A 79 -2.53 -13.32 -7.07
N TYR A 80 -2.10 -12.17 -6.55
CA TYR A 80 -2.98 -11.15 -6.01
C TYR A 80 -2.60 -9.78 -6.54
N LYS A 81 -3.63 -8.94 -6.70
CA LYS A 81 -3.49 -7.53 -7.02
C LYS A 81 -3.91 -6.69 -5.80
N LEU A 82 -2.99 -5.85 -5.36
CA LEU A 82 -3.13 -4.95 -4.21
C LEU A 82 -3.43 -3.54 -4.71
N TYR A 83 -4.48 -2.95 -4.18
CA TYR A 83 -4.89 -1.58 -4.43
C TYR A 83 -4.62 -0.78 -3.15
N LEU A 84 -3.61 0.08 -3.20
CA LEU A 84 -3.07 0.81 -2.06
C LEU A 84 -3.36 2.29 -2.21
N TYR A 85 -4.10 2.86 -1.25
CA TYR A 85 -4.54 4.24 -1.28
C TYR A 85 -4.16 4.96 -0.01
N ILE A 86 -3.74 6.21 -0.17
CA ILE A 86 -3.66 7.17 0.93
C ILE A 86 -4.68 8.26 0.63
N SER A 87 -5.55 8.54 1.60
CA SER A 87 -6.55 9.60 1.50
C SER A 87 -6.48 10.53 2.70
N LYS A 88 -6.63 11.83 2.44
CA LYS A 88 -6.70 12.88 3.45
C LYS A 88 -8.08 13.52 3.41
N GLY A 89 -8.85 13.36 4.48
CA GLY A 89 -10.26 13.75 4.49
C GLY A 89 -11.03 13.01 3.37
N SER A 90 -11.71 13.76 2.49
CA SER A 90 -12.45 13.20 1.35
C SER A 90 -11.60 13.04 0.08
N ALA A 91 -10.33 13.46 0.08
CA ALA A 91 -9.49 13.46 -1.11
C ALA A 91 -8.49 12.29 -1.09
N ARG A 92 -8.44 11.52 -2.17
CA ARG A 92 -7.40 10.51 -2.38
C ARG A 92 -6.15 11.19 -2.94
N THR A 93 -5.05 11.08 -2.20
CA THR A 93 -3.80 11.79 -2.48
C THR A 93 -2.78 10.89 -3.18
N VAL A 94 -2.72 9.61 -2.81
CA VAL A 94 -1.79 8.65 -3.40
C VAL A 94 -2.53 7.38 -3.79
N SER A 95 -2.14 6.82 -4.93
CA SER A 95 -2.69 5.57 -5.43
C SER A 95 -1.61 4.73 -6.09
N VAL A 96 -1.46 3.50 -5.61
CA VAL A 96 -0.54 2.54 -6.20
C VAL A 96 -1.23 1.18 -6.34
N ILE A 97 -0.94 0.50 -7.44
CA ILE A 97 -1.30 -0.90 -7.64
C ILE A 97 -0.02 -1.72 -7.60
N ARG A 98 -0.04 -2.81 -6.85
CA ARG A 98 1.05 -3.79 -6.77
C ARG A 98 0.50 -5.18 -7.02
N ASP A 99 1.33 -6.04 -7.58
CA ASP A 99 1.02 -7.46 -7.74
C ASP A 99 1.95 -8.24 -6.82
N ILE A 100 1.40 -9.22 -6.10
CA ILE A 100 2.17 -10.14 -5.26
C ILE A 100 1.81 -11.57 -5.63
N THR A 101 2.75 -12.47 -5.39
CA THR A 101 2.52 -13.91 -5.47
C THR A 101 2.83 -14.49 -4.10
N VAL A 102 1.89 -15.27 -3.59
CA VAL A 102 1.99 -16.03 -2.35
C VAL A 102 2.28 -17.49 -2.65
#